data_AF-A0A0K8VBW6-F1
#
_entry.id   AF-A0A0K8VBW6-F1
#
_cell.length_a   1.000
_cell.length_b   1.000
_cell.length_c   1.000
_cell.angle_alpha   90.00
_cell.angle_beta   90.00
_cell.angle_gamma   90.00
#
_symmetry.space_group_name_H-M   'P 1'
#
loop_
_entity.id
_entity.type
_entity.pdbx_description
1 polymer ?
#
loop_
_entity_poly.entity_id
_entity_poly.type
_entity_poly.pdbx_seq_one_letter_code
_entity_poly.pdbx_strand_id
1 'polypeptide(L)'
;MANGKSIFWEFASDNYDIGFGLFFEWSKPTTTEVVVHETDSENGDCDLDDDLQSTAEDLESGSVNIDHESLDDGTSKPYVSIIVPLYRRDCYNEVYVGSHLYPTEGVYLLKFSNSYSFFRSKAVYYRIYYEH
;
A
#
# COMPACT_ATOMS: atom_id res chain seq x y z
N MET A 1 -6.02 -15.76 22.23
CA MET A 1 -5.29 -15.17 21.09
C MET A 1 -6.23 -14.14 20.50
N ALA A 2 -5.87 -12.86 20.58
CA ALA A 2 -6.79 -11.80 20.22
C ALA A 2 -6.71 -11.61 18.70
N ASN A 3 -7.56 -12.33 17.98
CA ASN A 3 -7.59 -12.30 16.53
C ASN A 3 -8.21 -10.97 16.11
N GLY A 4 -7.40 -10.01 15.65
CA GLY A 4 -7.94 -8.77 15.11
C GLY A 4 -8.88 -9.05 13.94
N LYS A 5 -9.86 -8.18 13.70
CA LYS A 5 -10.87 -8.30 12.63
C LYS A 5 -10.68 -7.32 11.50
N SER A 6 -10.11 -6.15 11.80
CA SER A 6 -10.01 -5.04 10.87
C SER A 6 -8.88 -4.10 11.21
N ILE A 7 -8.29 -3.49 10.18
CA ILE A 7 -7.39 -2.34 10.29
C ILE A 7 -8.20 -1.07 10.11
N PHE A 8 -7.82 -0.05 10.86
CA PHE A 8 -8.27 1.32 10.70
C PHE A 8 -7.07 2.22 10.51
N TRP A 9 -7.24 3.24 9.66
CA TRP A 9 -6.24 4.26 9.43
C TRP A 9 -6.88 5.64 9.42
N GLU A 10 -6.14 6.61 9.90
CA GLU A 10 -6.42 8.02 9.72
C GLU A 10 -5.12 8.76 9.47
N PHE A 11 -5.16 9.76 8.60
CA PHE A 11 -4.03 10.63 8.36
C PHE A 11 -4.43 12.02 7.87
N ALA A 12 -3.51 12.96 8.08
CA ALA A 12 -3.59 14.33 7.58
C ALA A 12 -2.19 14.80 7.14
N SER A 13 -2.15 15.82 6.30
CA SER A 13 -0.91 16.47 5.86
C SER A 13 -0.94 17.96 6.09
N ASP A 14 0.22 18.59 6.15
CA ASP A 14 0.31 20.05 6.16
C ASP A 14 0.27 20.62 4.73
N ASN A 15 -0.55 21.66 4.54
CA ASN A 15 -0.56 22.61 3.40
C ASN A 15 -0.80 22.08 1.98
N TYR A 16 -0.64 20.78 1.74
CA TYR A 16 -0.65 20.18 0.40
C TYR A 16 -1.19 18.76 0.44
N ASP A 17 -1.68 18.30 -0.70
CA ASP A 17 -2.11 16.93 -0.89
C ASP A 17 -0.92 15.95 -0.95
N ILE A 18 -1.22 14.67 -0.77
CA ILE A 18 -0.28 13.57 -0.89
C ILE A 18 -0.94 12.37 -1.57
N GLY A 19 -0.16 11.55 -2.27
CA GLY A 19 -0.64 10.26 -2.76
C GLY A 19 -0.81 9.28 -1.59
N PHE A 20 -1.95 8.60 -1.52
CA PHE A 20 -2.16 7.51 -0.57
C PHE A 20 -2.74 6.28 -1.26
N GLY A 21 -2.17 5.12 -0.94
CA GLY A 21 -2.66 3.81 -1.34
C GLY A 21 -2.51 2.80 -0.19
N LEU A 22 -3.35 1.77 -0.20
CA LEU A 22 -3.32 0.66 0.74
C LEU A 22 -3.24 -0.64 -0.04
N PHE A 23 -2.25 -1.46 0.28
CA PHE A 23 -2.03 -2.75 -0.34
C PHE A 23 -1.96 -3.84 0.72
N PHE A 24 -2.15 -5.08 0.29
CA PHE A 24 -2.09 -6.24 1.14
C PHE A 24 -1.16 -7.28 0.53
N GLU A 25 -0.08 -7.58 1.23
CA GLU A 25 0.89 -8.61 0.88
C GLU A 25 0.45 -9.96 1.49
N TRP A 26 0.34 -10.96 0.62
CA TRP A 26 -0.10 -12.31 0.95
C TRP A 26 1.07 -13.18 1.41
N SER A 27 1.61 -12.84 2.58
CA SER A 27 2.74 -13.54 3.21
C SER A 27 2.47 -13.81 4.69
N LYS A 28 3.21 -14.73 5.31
CA LYS A 28 3.12 -14.91 6.77
C LYS A 28 3.95 -13.82 7.46
N PRO A 29 3.35 -12.96 8.31
CA PRO A 29 4.10 -11.93 9.00
C PRO A 29 5.12 -12.57 9.95
N THR A 30 6.36 -12.08 9.91
CA THR A 30 7.41 -12.49 10.85
C THR A 30 7.34 -11.73 12.18
N THR A 31 6.64 -10.59 12.18
CA THR A 31 6.45 -9.70 13.33
C THR A 31 5.11 -8.96 13.23
N THR A 32 4.60 -8.48 14.36
CA THR A 32 3.45 -7.57 14.43
C THR A 32 3.86 -6.11 14.58
N GLU A 33 5.16 -5.82 14.50
CA GLU A 33 5.70 -4.46 14.59
C GLU A 33 5.41 -3.65 13.32
N VAL A 34 5.17 -2.35 13.51
CA VAL A 34 4.99 -1.41 12.40
C VAL A 34 6.36 -0.84 12.03
N VAL A 35 6.75 -1.00 10.77
CA VAL A 35 8.04 -0.51 10.24
C VAL A 35 7.77 0.55 9.17
N VAL A 36 8.52 1.65 9.23
CA VAL A 36 8.49 2.72 8.22
C VAL A 36 9.71 2.58 7.32
N HIS A 37 9.46 2.51 6.01
CA HIS A 37 10.52 2.50 4.99
C HIS A 37 10.40 3.77 4.15
N GLU A 38 11.50 4.49 4.03
CA GLU A 38 11.61 5.67 3.16
C GLU A 38 12.32 5.26 1.88
N THR A 39 11.69 5.53 0.74
CA THR A 39 12.24 5.26 -0.60
C THR A 39 12.39 6.56 -1.36
N ASP A 40 13.60 6.87 -1.79
CA ASP A 40 13.85 8.04 -2.62
C ASP A 40 13.38 7.80 -4.06
N SER A 41 12.61 8.74 -4.60
CA SER A 41 12.02 8.64 -5.94
C SER A 41 13.05 8.78 -7.09
N GLU A 42 14.33 9.00 -6.79
CA GLU A 42 15.39 9.20 -7.78
C GLU A 42 16.10 7.91 -8.22
N ASN A 43 16.04 6.86 -7.40
CA ASN A 43 16.65 5.58 -7.73
C ASN A 43 15.54 4.67 -8.26
N GLY A 44 15.56 4.40 -9.57
CA GLY A 44 14.57 3.58 -10.28
C GLY A 44 14.45 2.12 -9.84
N ASP A 45 14.97 1.76 -8.67
CA ASP A 45 14.85 0.44 -8.05
C ASP A 45 13.53 0.37 -7.25
N CYS A 46 12.43 0.61 -7.95
CA CYS A 46 11.08 0.52 -7.40
C CYS A 46 10.46 -0.84 -7.75
N ASP A 47 11.10 -1.88 -7.25
CA ASP A 47 10.71 -3.28 -7.41
C ASP A 47 9.26 -3.61 -6.96
N LEU A 48 8.62 -2.72 -6.20
CA LEU A 48 7.20 -2.78 -5.82
C LEU A 48 6.29 -1.99 -6.76
N ASP A 49 6.78 -0.94 -7.42
CA ASP A 49 5.94 -0.12 -8.29
C ASP A 49 5.62 -0.82 -9.61
N ASP A 50 6.50 -1.65 -10.15
CA ASP A 50 6.26 -2.39 -11.40
C ASP A 50 5.17 -3.47 -11.23
N ASP A 51 5.21 -4.24 -10.12
CA ASP A 51 4.18 -5.24 -9.80
C ASP A 51 2.83 -4.62 -9.41
N LEU A 52 2.83 -3.45 -8.75
CA LEU A 52 1.60 -2.71 -8.42
C LEU A 52 0.97 -2.03 -9.66
N GLN A 53 1.78 -1.59 -10.61
CA GLN A 53 1.32 -0.95 -11.87
C GLN A 53 0.74 -1.96 -12.86
N SER A 54 1.16 -3.22 -12.82
CA SER A 54 0.65 -4.29 -13.70
C SER A 54 -0.87 -4.50 -13.62
N THR A 55 -1.53 -4.05 -12.54
CA THR A 55 -2.99 -4.14 -12.36
C THR A 55 -3.74 -2.84 -12.64
N ALA A 56 -3.04 -1.72 -12.85
CA ALA A 56 -3.63 -0.38 -13.00
C ALA A 56 -3.66 0.13 -14.45
N GLU A 57 -2.87 -0.45 -15.36
CA GLU A 57 -2.78 -0.01 -16.75
C GLU A 57 -3.30 -1.08 -17.72
N ASP A 58 -4.63 -1.14 -17.90
CA ASP A 58 -5.34 -1.41 -19.17
C ASP A 58 -6.77 -1.92 -18.90
N LEU A 59 -7.74 -1.00 -18.86
CA LEU A 59 -9.18 -1.31 -18.73
C LEU A 59 -9.80 -1.84 -20.05
N GLU A 60 -9.03 -1.99 -21.13
CA GLU A 60 -9.50 -2.44 -22.45
C GLU A 60 -8.94 -3.82 -22.87
N SER A 61 -7.89 -4.33 -22.22
CA SER A 61 -7.43 -5.72 -22.45
C SER A 61 -8.27 -6.74 -21.68
N GLY A 62 -9.13 -7.45 -22.41
CA GLY A 62 -9.96 -8.52 -21.87
C GLY A 62 -9.16 -9.56 -21.07
N SER A 63 -9.69 -9.90 -19.89
CA SER A 63 -9.36 -11.04 -19.02
C SER A 63 -8.14 -11.88 -19.44
N VAL A 64 -6.95 -11.50 -18.97
CA VAL A 64 -5.82 -12.42 -18.98
C VAL A 64 -6.01 -13.35 -17.78
N ASN A 65 -6.52 -14.56 -18.05
CA ASN A 65 -6.36 -15.68 -17.13
C ASN A 65 -4.85 -15.93 -17.02
N ILE A 66 -4.23 -15.46 -15.94
CA ILE A 66 -2.85 -15.85 -15.63
C ILE A 66 -2.95 -17.23 -15.01
N ASP A 67 -2.76 -18.22 -15.88
CA ASP A 67 -2.69 -19.63 -15.55
C ASP A 67 -1.65 -19.85 -14.45
N HIS A 68 -2.09 -20.60 -13.45
CA HIS A 68 -1.26 -21.26 -12.46
C HIS A 68 -0.33 -22.23 -13.20
N GLU A 69 0.98 -22.04 -13.05
CA GLU A 69 2.04 -23.06 -12.92
C GLU A 69 3.39 -22.61 -13.52
N SER A 70 4.46 -22.96 -12.77
CA SER A 70 5.89 -22.90 -13.11
C SER A 70 6.55 -21.54 -12.81
N LEU A 71 7.57 -21.39 -11.95
CA LEU A 71 8.62 -22.30 -11.51
C LEU A 71 9.15 -21.91 -10.11
N ASP A 72 9.54 -22.95 -9.39
CA ASP A 72 10.40 -22.97 -8.21
C ASP A 72 11.76 -22.30 -8.50
N ASP A 73 11.91 -21.05 -8.07
CA ASP A 73 13.20 -20.41 -7.79
C ASP A 73 13.06 -19.70 -6.43
N GLY A 74 14.01 -19.90 -5.53
CA GLY A 74 13.88 -19.72 -4.07
C GLY A 74 13.71 -18.27 -3.55
N THR A 75 13.17 -17.36 -4.35
CA THR A 75 12.90 -15.95 -4.03
C THR A 75 11.71 -15.44 -4.85
N SER A 76 10.56 -16.14 -4.85
CA SER A 76 9.34 -15.55 -5.37
C SER A 76 8.90 -14.42 -4.43
N LYS A 77 8.84 -13.19 -4.95
CA LYS A 77 8.28 -12.05 -4.22
C LYS A 77 6.84 -12.39 -3.81
N PRO A 78 6.42 -12.05 -2.58
CA PRO A 78 5.06 -12.33 -2.15
C PRO A 78 4.05 -11.57 -3.02
N TYR A 79 2.93 -12.21 -3.33
CA TYR A 79 1.84 -11.60 -4.09
C TYR A 79 1.25 -10.42 -3.31
N VAL A 80 0.95 -9.31 -3.99
CA VAL A 80 0.39 -8.08 -3.41
C VAL A 80 -0.91 -7.71 -4.13
N SER A 81 -1.98 -7.44 -3.37
CA SER A 81 -3.26 -6.97 -3.90
C SER A 81 -3.57 -5.52 -3.52
N ILE A 82 -4.27 -4.80 -4.40
CA ILE A 82 -4.72 -3.43 -4.16
C ILE A 82 -5.99 -3.44 -3.31
N ILE A 83 -5.94 -2.75 -2.16
CA ILE A 83 -7.11 -2.52 -1.30
C ILE A 83 -7.67 -1.12 -1.53
N VAL A 84 -6.80 -0.11 -1.52
CA VAL A 84 -7.10 1.27 -1.90
C VAL A 84 -6.09 1.69 -2.97
N PRO A 85 -6.53 2.00 -4.20
CA PRO A 85 -5.62 2.45 -5.25
C PRO A 85 -4.89 3.74 -4.84
N LEU A 86 -3.65 3.87 -5.31
CA LEU A 86 -2.82 5.04 -5.05
C LEU A 86 -3.35 6.27 -5.80
N TYR A 87 -3.95 7.20 -5.06
CA TYR A 87 -4.43 8.46 -5.62
C TYR A 87 -4.11 9.63 -4.70
N ARG A 88 -4.11 10.84 -5.28
CA ARG A 88 -3.95 12.10 -4.54
C ARG A 88 -5.13 12.30 -3.59
N ARG A 89 -4.82 12.75 -2.36
CA ARG A 89 -5.78 13.05 -1.30
C ARG A 89 -5.52 14.44 -0.75
N ASP A 90 -6.54 15.30 -0.78
CA ASP A 90 -6.51 16.65 -0.20
C ASP A 90 -6.59 16.62 1.34
N CYS A 91 -5.80 15.76 1.99
CA CYS A 91 -5.82 15.52 3.44
C CYS A 91 -5.20 16.66 4.29
N TYR A 92 -4.94 17.81 3.66
CA TYR A 92 -4.60 19.06 4.33
C TYR A 92 -5.84 19.90 4.68
N ASN A 93 -6.98 19.63 4.03
CA ASN A 93 -8.24 20.27 4.36
C ASN A 93 -9.00 19.48 5.43
N GLU A 94 -8.98 18.15 5.35
CA GLU A 94 -9.74 17.24 6.21
C GLU A 94 -8.95 15.96 6.48
N VAL A 95 -9.16 15.34 7.66
CA VAL A 95 -8.54 14.06 8.01
C VAL A 95 -9.11 12.96 7.11
N TYR A 96 -8.24 12.23 6.40
CA TYR A 96 -8.64 11.08 5.61
C TYR A 96 -8.65 9.84 6.49
N VAL A 97 -9.75 9.10 6.49
CA VAL A 97 -9.95 7.92 7.35
C VAL A 97 -10.44 6.73 6.53
N GLY A 98 -10.20 5.52 7.02
CA GLY A 98 -10.77 4.32 6.43
C GLY A 98 -10.54 3.08 7.28
N SER A 99 -11.14 1.98 6.83
CA SER A 99 -11.03 0.68 7.48
C SER A 99 -11.12 -0.46 6.47
N HIS A 100 -10.53 -1.60 6.79
CA HIS A 100 -10.63 -2.81 5.99
C HIS A 100 -10.69 -4.06 6.87
N LEU A 101 -11.64 -4.95 6.59
CA LEU A 101 -11.73 -6.26 7.26
C LEU A 101 -10.57 -7.15 6.84
N TYR A 102 -9.99 -7.89 7.76
CA TYR A 102 -8.87 -8.78 7.42
C TYR A 102 -9.34 -9.90 6.50
N PRO A 103 -8.77 -10.02 5.29
CA PRO A 103 -9.11 -11.13 4.41
C PRO A 103 -8.52 -12.43 4.95
N THR A 104 -7.30 -12.36 5.49
CA THR A 104 -6.52 -13.45 6.08
C THR A 104 -5.36 -12.84 6.88
N GLU A 105 -4.52 -13.68 7.48
CA GLU A 105 -3.20 -13.29 7.96
C GLU A 105 -2.30 -12.82 6.80
N GLY A 106 -1.72 -11.64 6.94
CA GLY A 106 -0.87 -11.00 5.92
C GLY A 106 -0.31 -9.66 6.41
N VAL A 107 0.32 -8.92 5.51
CA VAL A 107 0.96 -7.63 5.83
C VAL A 107 0.28 -6.50 5.07
N TYR A 108 -0.17 -5.47 5.78
CA TYR A 108 -0.67 -4.23 5.15
C TYR A 108 0.47 -3.30 4.81
N LEU A 109 0.47 -2.80 3.57
CA LEU A 109 1.43 -1.80 3.09
C LEU A 109 0.69 -0.48 2.87
N LEU A 110 0.96 0.51 3.73
CA LEU A 110 0.44 1.87 3.60
C LEU A 110 1.45 2.71 2.84
N LYS A 111 1.11 3.17 1.64
CA LYS A 111 2.01 3.97 0.79
C LYS A 111 1.60 5.44 0.82
N PHE A 112 2.45 6.27 1.41
CA PHE A 112 2.39 7.72 1.29
C PHE A 112 3.37 8.15 0.18
N SER A 113 2.84 8.56 -0.97
CA SER A 113 3.65 8.94 -2.13
C SER A 113 3.73 10.46 -2.28
N ASN A 114 4.96 10.98 -2.30
CA ASN A 114 5.27 12.37 -2.66
C ASN A 114 5.93 12.49 -4.04
N SER A 115 5.88 11.45 -4.89
CA SER A 115 6.58 11.40 -6.19
C SER A 115 6.15 12.51 -7.16
N TYR A 116 4.97 13.11 -6.97
CA TYR A 116 4.46 14.22 -7.78
C TYR A 116 5.04 15.60 -7.40
N SER A 117 5.85 15.69 -6.34
CA SER A 117 6.36 16.97 -5.83
C SER A 117 7.87 17.12 -6.06
N PHE A 118 8.25 18.02 -6.96
CA PHE A 118 9.67 18.29 -7.25
C PHE A 118 10.40 19.09 -6.16
N PHE A 119 9.71 19.96 -5.43
CA PHE A 119 10.35 20.92 -4.50
C PHE A 119 9.64 21.04 -3.14
N ARG A 120 8.71 20.13 -2.84
CA ARG A 120 7.85 20.23 -1.66
C ARG A 120 7.86 18.93 -0.88
N SER A 121 8.53 18.93 0.26
CA SER A 121 8.36 17.91 1.29
C SER A 121 6.95 17.97 1.89
N LYS A 122 6.48 16.87 2.48
CA LYS A 122 5.19 16.78 3.17
C LYS A 122 5.43 16.30 4.59
N ALA A 123 4.81 16.97 5.56
CA ALA A 123 4.62 16.40 6.89
C ALA A 123 3.31 15.61 6.88
N VAL A 124 3.37 14.34 7.30
CA VAL A 124 2.21 13.45 7.38
C VAL A 124 2.03 13.02 8.82
N TYR A 125 0.84 13.27 9.36
CA TYR A 125 0.42 12.80 10.67
C TYR A 125 -0.50 11.61 10.44
N TYR A 126 -0.20 10.46 11.05
CA TYR A 126 -0.98 9.25 10.85
C TYR A 126 -1.21 8.50 12.17
N ARG A 127 -2.30 7.75 12.22
CA ARG A 127 -2.61 6.79 13.28
C ARG A 127 -3.18 5.52 12.65
N ILE A 128 -2.63 4.38 13.04
CA ILE A 128 -3.05 3.05 12.58
C ILE A 128 -3.38 2.22 13.82
N TYR A 129 -4.50 1.52 13.78
CA TYR A 129 -4.94 0.65 14.87
C TYR A 129 -5.81 -0.49 14.33
N TYR A 130 -6.07 -1.48 15.18
CA TYR A 130 -6.89 -2.64 14.83
C TYR A 130 -7.97 -2.89 15.88
N GLU A 131 -9.07 -3.50 15.45
CA GLU A 131 -10.15 -3.97 16.32
C GLU A 131 -10.05 -5.48 16.52
N HIS A 132 -10.45 -5.96 17.71
CA HIS A 132 -10.48 -7.37 18.10
C HIS A 132 -11.82 -8.06 17.79
#